data_AF-A0A922MRU7-F1
#
_entry.id   AF-A0A922MRU7-F1
#
_cell.length_a   1.000
_cell.length_b   1.000
_cell.length_c   1.000
_cell.angle_alpha   90.00
_cell.angle_beta   90.00
_cell.angle_gamma   90.00
#
_symmetry.space_group_name_H-M   'P 1'
#
loop_
_entity.id
_entity.type
_entity.pdbx_description
1 polymer ?
#
loop_
_entity_poly.entity_id
_entity_poly.type
_entity_poly.pdbx_seq_one_letter_code
_entity_poly.pdbx_strand_id
1 'polypeptide(L)'
;MDITNQETASQNTQMPELTVTSEIYEEYDYKTKISPSTEGNVISEFPFLLPKAGSSATYDDDDDLDIERPQKEVIRIEHSSKTKIALVGLQVWRGAFLLGDWLIHLGLKGELTNRSVLELGAGTGLTSFVAALYAKKVICTVIYDDDLTAAFVSTIQKILNTEPPKTLYMVLEKRYVFTIEHLDSVAPCYETFLTLLDKVKTENAHSTWNIQQLPLDFPKYFTYDRVKDLVLWKISSIPN
;
A
#
# COMPACT_ATOMS: atom_id res chain seq x y z
N MET A 1 61.29 -31.46 -11.95
CA MET A 1 60.83 -30.10 -11.58
C MET A 1 59.87 -29.68 -12.67
N ASP A 2 58.63 -29.43 -12.26
CA ASP A 2 57.63 -28.51 -12.84
C ASP A 2 56.23 -29.14 -12.72
N ILE A 3 55.67 -28.98 -11.52
CA ILE A 3 54.25 -29.16 -11.25
C ILE A 3 53.63 -27.79 -11.47
N THR A 4 53.03 -27.58 -12.63
CA THR A 4 52.24 -26.38 -12.92
C THR A 4 50.85 -26.57 -12.30
N ASN A 5 50.57 -25.83 -11.24
CA ASN A 5 49.22 -25.64 -10.69
C ASN A 5 48.35 -24.96 -11.77
N GLN A 6 47.30 -25.65 -12.22
CA GLN A 6 46.17 -25.00 -12.89
C GLN A 6 45.32 -24.33 -11.82
N GLU A 7 45.37 -23.00 -11.74
CA GLU A 7 44.37 -22.21 -11.02
C GLU A 7 43.03 -22.32 -11.76
N THR A 8 42.08 -23.04 -11.16
CA THR A 8 40.68 -22.96 -11.52
C THR A 8 40.13 -21.63 -11.03
N ALA A 9 40.06 -20.64 -11.92
CA ALA A 9 39.30 -19.42 -11.68
C ALA A 9 37.81 -19.78 -11.61
N SER A 10 37.26 -19.87 -10.39
CA SER A 10 35.82 -19.87 -10.19
C SER A 10 35.30 -18.49 -10.59
N GLN A 11 34.71 -18.42 -11.79
CA GLN A 11 33.94 -17.24 -12.18
C GLN A 11 32.72 -17.16 -11.27
N ASN A 12 32.82 -16.35 -10.23
CA ASN A 12 31.73 -15.96 -9.36
C ASN A 12 30.77 -15.09 -10.20
N THR A 13 29.88 -15.73 -10.95
CA THR A 13 28.86 -15.06 -11.74
C THR A 13 27.77 -14.59 -10.79
N GLN A 14 28.02 -13.45 -10.15
CA GLN A 14 27.03 -12.76 -9.35
C GLN A 14 25.90 -12.35 -10.30
N MET A 15 24.73 -13.00 -10.18
CA MET A 15 23.56 -12.64 -10.98
C MET A 15 23.30 -11.13 -10.83
N PRO A 16 22.99 -10.43 -11.93
CA PRO A 16 22.75 -8.99 -11.87
C PRO A 16 21.58 -8.70 -10.91
N GLU A 17 21.82 -7.79 -9.98
CA GLU A 17 20.85 -7.44 -8.95
C GLU A 17 19.70 -6.64 -9.57
N LEU A 18 18.53 -7.28 -9.68
CA LEU A 18 17.35 -6.66 -10.27
C LEU A 18 16.76 -5.61 -9.33
N THR A 19 16.59 -4.40 -9.86
CA THR A 19 15.94 -3.29 -9.15
C THR A 19 14.66 -2.89 -9.88
N VAL A 20 13.72 -2.31 -9.13
CA VAL A 20 12.45 -1.81 -9.63
C VAL A 20 12.25 -0.37 -9.16
N THR A 21 11.60 0.43 -10.00
CA THR A 21 11.16 1.80 -9.72
C THR A 21 9.64 1.80 -9.73
N SER A 22 9.00 2.51 -8.82
CA SER A 22 7.54 2.64 -8.90
C SER A 22 7.13 3.49 -10.11
N GLU A 23 6.13 3.00 -10.82
CA GLU A 23 5.49 3.61 -11.99
C GLU A 23 5.06 5.07 -11.78
N ILE A 24 4.69 5.45 -10.55
CA ILE A 24 4.25 6.82 -10.26
C ILE A 24 5.34 7.87 -10.50
N TYR A 25 6.62 7.48 -10.40
CA TYR A 25 7.76 8.39 -10.62
C TYR A 25 8.16 8.51 -12.09
N GLU A 26 7.62 7.65 -12.95
CA GLU A 26 7.73 7.78 -14.41
C GLU A 26 6.58 8.61 -14.98
N GLU A 27 5.41 8.54 -14.34
CA GLU A 27 4.20 9.27 -14.73
C GLU A 27 4.19 10.72 -14.23
N TYR A 28 4.74 10.98 -13.04
CA TYR A 28 4.69 12.27 -12.38
C TYR A 28 6.06 12.65 -11.77
N ASP A 29 6.42 13.93 -11.87
CA ASP A 29 7.65 14.44 -11.28
C ASP A 29 7.44 14.86 -9.83
N TYR A 30 7.76 13.96 -8.90
CA TYR A 30 7.78 14.23 -7.46
C TYR A 30 9.15 14.65 -6.93
N LYS A 31 10.17 14.71 -7.78
CA LYS A 31 11.55 14.92 -7.34
C LYS A 31 11.74 16.36 -6.89
N THR A 32 12.47 16.53 -5.81
CA THR A 32 12.90 17.86 -5.37
C THR A 32 14.35 18.11 -5.75
N LYS A 33 14.76 19.38 -5.69
CA LYS A 33 16.17 19.78 -5.76
C LYS A 33 16.88 19.71 -4.40
N ILE A 34 16.21 19.18 -3.38
CA ILE A 34 16.75 19.10 -2.02
C ILE A 34 17.72 17.93 -1.97
N SER A 35 18.92 18.18 -1.45
CA SER A 35 19.90 17.13 -1.24
C SER A 35 19.44 16.16 -0.15
N PRO A 36 19.45 14.83 -0.40
CA PRO A 36 19.11 13.83 0.61
C PRO A 36 20.16 13.81 1.72
N SER A 37 19.75 13.37 2.91
CA SER A 37 20.67 13.13 4.02
C SER A 37 21.49 11.85 3.86
N THR A 38 20.96 10.86 3.13
CA THR A 38 21.61 9.57 2.87
C THR A 38 22.05 9.44 1.41
N GLU A 39 23.25 8.93 1.17
CA GLU A 39 23.74 8.67 -0.18
C GLU A 39 22.87 7.62 -0.90
N GLY A 40 22.50 7.89 -2.16
CA GLY A 40 21.63 7.02 -2.97
C GLY A 40 20.14 7.25 -2.79
N ASN A 41 19.72 8.00 -1.77
CA ASN A 41 18.33 8.42 -1.58
C ASN A 41 17.96 9.61 -2.46
N VAL A 42 16.66 9.89 -2.52
CA VAL A 42 16.05 11.11 -3.06
C VAL A 42 15.02 11.64 -2.08
N ILE A 43 14.78 12.94 -2.11
CA ILE A 43 13.66 13.57 -1.39
C ILE A 43 12.55 13.86 -2.40
N SER A 44 11.40 13.24 -2.19
CA SER A 44 10.21 13.43 -3.00
C SER A 44 9.14 14.21 -2.23
N GLU A 45 8.40 15.07 -2.94
CA GLU A 45 7.25 15.81 -2.44
C GLU A 45 5.95 15.26 -3.01
N PHE A 46 5.05 14.83 -2.14
CA PHE A 46 3.73 14.32 -2.49
C PHE A 46 2.67 15.34 -2.09
N PRO A 47 2.30 16.26 -3.00
CA PRO A 47 1.23 17.21 -2.73
C PRO A 47 -0.13 16.50 -2.73
N PHE A 48 -1.00 16.94 -1.83
CA PHE A 48 -2.40 16.52 -1.77
C PHE A 48 -3.30 17.68 -1.40
N LEU A 49 -4.55 17.59 -1.80
CA LEU A 49 -5.55 18.64 -1.61
C LEU A 49 -6.49 18.26 -0.46
N LEU A 50 -6.87 19.21 0.38
CA LEU A 50 -7.84 19.03 1.47
C LEU A 50 -8.91 20.13 1.42
N PRO A 51 -10.11 19.92 1.98
CA PRO A 51 -11.02 21.01 2.29
C PRO A 51 -10.33 22.05 3.18
N LYS A 52 -10.71 23.32 3.06
CA LYS A 52 -10.19 24.36 3.97
C LYS A 52 -10.60 24.06 5.41
N ALA A 53 -9.73 24.40 6.35
CA ALA A 53 -10.03 24.31 7.77
C ALA A 53 -11.30 25.10 8.13
N GLY A 54 -12.27 24.43 8.76
CA GLY A 54 -13.55 25.03 9.17
C GLY A 54 -14.67 24.97 8.11
N SER A 55 -14.39 24.55 6.88
CA SER A 55 -15.44 24.12 5.93
C SER A 55 -15.79 22.67 6.19
N SER A 56 -17.09 22.35 6.17
CA SER A 56 -17.55 20.97 6.04
C SER A 56 -17.17 20.46 4.66
N ALA A 57 -16.60 19.25 4.58
CA ALA A 57 -16.49 18.56 3.31
C ALA A 57 -17.90 18.31 2.78
N THR A 58 -18.23 18.91 1.65
CA THR A 58 -19.44 18.65 0.88
C THR A 58 -19.10 17.67 -0.23
N TYR A 59 -20.03 16.77 -0.49
CA TYR A 59 -19.94 15.81 -1.58
C TYR A 59 -21.16 16.00 -2.47
N ASP A 60 -20.97 15.87 -3.78
CA ASP A 60 -22.05 15.86 -4.76
C ASP A 60 -22.72 14.48 -4.83
N ASP A 61 -23.64 14.32 -5.80
CA ASP A 61 -24.51 13.13 -5.90
C ASP A 61 -23.74 11.84 -6.24
N ASP A 62 -22.50 11.94 -6.70
CA ASP A 62 -21.59 10.83 -7.01
C ASP A 62 -20.45 10.66 -5.99
N ASP A 63 -20.60 11.21 -4.77
CA ASP A 63 -19.63 11.11 -3.65
C ASP A 63 -18.27 11.79 -3.96
N ASP A 64 -18.23 12.67 -4.97
CA ASP A 64 -17.07 13.47 -5.36
C ASP A 64 -16.93 14.71 -4.47
N LEU A 65 -15.71 15.24 -4.36
CA LEU A 65 -15.43 16.32 -3.41
C LEU A 65 -15.82 17.67 -4.02
N ASP A 66 -16.98 18.19 -3.65
CA ASP A 66 -17.48 19.48 -4.11
C ASP A 66 -16.86 20.63 -3.30
N ILE A 67 -15.71 21.15 -3.77
CA ILE A 67 -15.06 22.33 -3.17
C ILE A 67 -14.43 23.23 -4.23
N GLU A 68 -14.81 24.51 -4.20
CA GLU A 68 -14.25 25.51 -5.12
C GLU A 68 -12.75 25.78 -4.91
N ARG A 69 -12.23 25.63 -3.68
CA ARG A 69 -10.85 26.02 -3.33
C ARG A 69 -10.24 25.14 -2.24
N PRO A 70 -9.60 24.01 -2.58
CA PRO A 70 -8.92 23.18 -1.61
C PRO A 70 -7.64 23.85 -1.06
N GLN A 71 -7.29 23.47 0.16
CA GLN A 71 -5.99 23.72 0.79
C GLN A 71 -4.98 22.69 0.27
N LYS A 72 -3.80 23.14 -0.15
CA LYS A 72 -2.71 22.26 -0.59
C LYS A 72 -1.80 21.92 0.58
N GLU A 73 -1.68 20.63 0.86
CA GLU A 73 -0.73 20.06 1.80
C GLU A 73 0.36 19.27 1.05
N VAL A 74 1.48 18.99 1.72
CA VAL A 74 2.62 18.26 1.12
C VAL A 74 3.24 17.31 2.13
N ILE A 75 3.36 16.04 1.76
CA ILE A 75 4.18 15.06 2.48
C ILE A 75 5.55 15.00 1.81
N ARG A 76 6.63 15.21 2.58
CA ARG A 76 8.00 15.01 2.08
C ARG A 76 8.57 13.72 2.64
N ILE A 77 9.16 12.91 1.77
CA ILE A 77 9.76 11.64 2.15
C ILE A 77 11.13 11.55 1.52
N GLU A 78 12.15 11.30 2.35
CA GLU A 78 13.44 10.80 1.87
C GLU A 78 13.35 9.28 1.72
N HIS A 79 13.64 8.76 0.53
CA HIS A 79 13.51 7.34 0.24
C HIS A 79 14.55 6.89 -0.80
N SER A 80 14.71 5.57 -0.96
CA SER A 80 15.65 5.04 -1.96
C SER A 80 15.17 5.39 -3.36
N SER A 81 16.09 5.80 -4.23
CA SER A 81 15.80 6.12 -5.65
C SER A 81 15.36 4.90 -6.46
N LYS A 82 15.69 3.69 -5.99
CA LYS A 82 15.34 2.40 -6.58
C LYS A 82 15.37 1.33 -5.49
N THR A 83 14.52 0.32 -5.61
CA THR A 83 14.48 -0.79 -4.64
C THR A 83 14.93 -2.07 -5.31
N LYS A 84 15.70 -2.89 -4.60
CA LYS A 84 15.88 -4.30 -4.99
C LYS A 84 14.50 -4.94 -5.09
N ILE A 85 14.31 -5.88 -6.01
CA ILE A 85 13.01 -6.55 -6.17
C ILE A 85 12.54 -7.24 -4.87
N ALA A 86 13.48 -7.69 -4.04
CA ALA A 86 13.22 -8.26 -2.72
C ALA A 86 12.87 -7.22 -1.63
N LEU A 87 13.00 -5.92 -1.92
CA LEU A 87 12.81 -4.81 -0.97
C LEU A 87 11.80 -3.79 -1.50
N VAL A 88 10.73 -4.25 -2.14
CA VAL A 88 9.63 -3.40 -2.62
C VAL A 88 8.90 -2.77 -1.43
N GLY A 89 9.36 -1.60 -1.01
CA GLY A 89 8.81 -0.87 0.14
C GLY A 89 9.56 0.42 0.49
N LEU A 90 10.74 0.66 -0.11
CA LEU A 90 11.48 1.93 0.02
C LEU A 90 11.07 2.98 -1.03
N GLN A 91 9.91 2.80 -1.67
CA GLN A 91 9.32 3.73 -2.63
C GLN A 91 7.83 3.85 -2.33
N VAL A 92 7.25 5.00 -2.64
CA VAL A 92 5.79 5.14 -2.64
C VAL A 92 5.25 4.43 -3.88
N TRP A 93 4.16 3.69 -3.71
CA TRP A 93 3.46 2.98 -4.79
C TRP A 93 2.09 3.59 -5.01
N ARG A 94 1.52 3.39 -6.21
CA ARG A 94 0.18 3.87 -6.56
C ARG A 94 -0.90 3.45 -5.56
N GLY A 95 -0.81 2.22 -5.04
CA GLY A 95 -1.71 1.72 -4.00
C GLY A 95 -1.69 2.55 -2.70
N ALA A 96 -0.56 3.18 -2.35
CA ALA A 96 -0.46 4.06 -1.19
C ALA A 96 -1.25 5.37 -1.40
N PHE A 97 -1.28 5.92 -2.62
CA PHE A 97 -2.13 7.09 -2.91
C PHE A 97 -3.61 6.74 -2.86
N LEU A 98 -4.02 5.58 -3.39
CA LEU A 98 -5.42 5.14 -3.29
C LEU A 98 -5.86 4.94 -1.84
N LEU A 99 -5.02 4.31 -1.02
CA LEU A 99 -5.31 4.16 0.40
C LEU A 99 -5.29 5.52 1.11
N GLY A 100 -4.37 6.42 0.74
CA GLY A 100 -4.29 7.78 1.26
C GLY A 100 -5.56 8.57 0.99
N ASP A 101 -6.05 8.57 -0.26
CA ASP A 101 -7.31 9.21 -0.64
C ASP A 101 -8.49 8.66 0.17
N TRP A 102 -8.55 7.34 0.34
CA TRP A 102 -9.60 6.68 1.11
C TRP A 102 -9.54 7.07 2.61
N LEU A 103 -8.35 7.14 3.18
CA LEU A 103 -8.15 7.58 4.57
C LEU A 103 -8.55 9.05 4.77
N ILE A 104 -8.30 9.92 3.80
CA ILE A 104 -8.78 11.30 3.81
C ILE A 104 -10.31 11.31 3.75
N HIS A 105 -10.92 10.58 2.83
CA HIS A 105 -12.38 10.50 2.69
C HIS A 105 -13.05 10.03 4.00
N LEU A 106 -12.56 8.94 4.61
CA LEU A 106 -13.04 8.47 5.92
C LEU A 106 -12.80 9.50 7.03
N GLY A 107 -11.64 10.16 7.01
CA GLY A 107 -11.28 11.20 7.97
C GLY A 107 -12.22 12.40 7.94
N LEU A 108 -12.56 12.88 6.74
CA LEU A 108 -13.48 13.98 6.50
C LEU A 108 -14.93 13.62 6.85
N LYS A 109 -15.34 12.35 6.66
CA LYS A 109 -16.63 11.81 7.17
C LYS A 109 -16.61 11.55 8.69
N GLY A 110 -15.50 11.80 9.37
CA GLY A 110 -15.34 11.63 10.82
C GLY A 110 -15.22 10.18 11.28
N GLU A 111 -15.12 9.21 10.36
CA GLU A 111 -15.11 7.77 10.68
C GLU A 111 -13.83 7.31 11.39
N LEU A 112 -12.73 8.06 11.21
CA LEU A 112 -11.44 7.82 11.89
C LEU A 112 -11.34 8.51 13.26
N THR A 113 -12.31 9.34 13.62
CA THR A 113 -12.32 10.08 14.90
C THR A 113 -12.25 9.10 16.08
N ASN A 114 -11.31 9.34 17.00
CA ASN A 114 -11.07 8.48 18.17
C ASN A 114 -10.68 7.02 17.86
N ARG A 115 -10.39 6.67 16.60
CA ARG A 115 -9.93 5.33 16.23
C ARG A 115 -8.42 5.19 16.45
N SER A 116 -8.01 3.95 16.69
CA SER A 116 -6.61 3.53 16.58
C SER A 116 -6.45 2.79 15.25
N VAL A 117 -5.50 3.23 14.43
CA VAL A 117 -5.19 2.65 13.13
C VAL A 117 -3.90 1.86 13.25
N LEU A 118 -3.89 0.64 12.70
CA LEU A 118 -2.70 -0.18 12.52
C LEU A 118 -2.46 -0.32 11.02
N GLU A 119 -1.36 0.22 10.52
CA GLU A 119 -0.90 0.02 9.15
C GLU A 119 0.18 -1.06 9.09
N LEU A 120 0.09 -1.89 8.06
CA LEU A 120 0.88 -3.09 7.87
C LEU A 120 1.53 -3.01 6.50
N GLY A 121 2.84 -3.21 6.43
CA GLY A 121 3.58 -2.97 5.20
C GLY A 121 3.62 -1.49 4.84
N ALA A 122 3.77 -0.61 5.83
CA ALA A 122 3.67 0.84 5.66
C ALA A 122 4.71 1.43 4.69
N GLY A 123 5.78 0.69 4.38
CA GLY A 123 6.85 1.12 3.48
C GLY A 123 7.45 2.45 3.93
N THR A 124 7.27 3.49 3.12
CA THR A 124 7.71 4.86 3.42
C THR A 124 6.86 5.60 4.45
N GLY A 125 5.68 5.07 4.81
CA GLY A 125 4.79 5.62 5.82
C GLY A 125 3.85 6.73 5.34
N LEU A 126 3.69 6.93 4.03
CA LEU A 126 2.81 7.98 3.47
C LEU A 126 1.38 7.88 4.00
N THR A 127 0.80 6.69 3.95
CA THR A 127 -0.56 6.34 4.39
C THR A 127 -0.70 6.44 5.91
N SER A 128 0.30 6.03 6.68
CA SER A 128 0.37 6.25 8.13
C SER A 128 0.29 7.72 8.49
N PHE A 129 1.04 8.57 7.77
CA PHE A 129 1.02 10.01 7.96
C PHE A 129 -0.37 10.58 7.69
N VAL A 130 -1.00 10.18 6.57
CA VAL A 130 -2.37 10.58 6.23
C VAL A 130 -3.37 10.15 7.31
N ALA A 131 -3.30 8.90 7.77
CA ALA A 131 -4.16 8.40 8.84
C ALA A 131 -4.00 9.22 10.13
N ALA A 132 -2.79 9.67 10.44
CA ALA A 132 -2.48 10.44 11.65
C ALA A 132 -3.10 11.84 11.65
N LEU A 133 -3.55 12.35 10.50
CA LEU A 133 -4.31 13.62 10.42
C LEU A 133 -5.69 13.51 11.09
N TYR A 134 -6.27 12.30 11.15
CA TYR A 134 -7.66 12.09 11.57
C TYR A 134 -7.82 11.11 12.75
N ALA A 135 -6.92 10.11 12.83
CA ALA A 135 -6.97 9.09 13.87
C ALA A 135 -6.31 9.54 15.18
N LYS A 136 -6.77 9.01 16.30
CA LYS A 136 -6.19 9.30 17.62
C LYS A 136 -4.81 8.70 17.81
N LYS A 137 -4.58 7.53 17.21
CA LYS A 137 -3.32 6.79 17.29
C LYS A 137 -3.10 6.04 16.00
N VAL A 138 -1.88 6.10 15.47
CA VAL A 138 -1.43 5.29 14.35
C VAL A 138 -0.26 4.45 14.81
N ILE A 139 -0.31 3.16 14.51
CA ILE A 139 0.78 2.20 14.68
C ILE A 139 1.10 1.72 13.27
N CYS A 140 2.36 1.72 12.88
CA CYS A 140 2.76 1.29 11.55
C CYS A 140 3.90 0.28 11.65
N THR A 141 3.83 -0.77 10.84
CA THR A 141 4.87 -1.80 10.78
C THR A 141 5.32 -1.97 9.34
N VAL A 142 6.58 -2.37 9.18
CA VAL A 142 7.13 -2.71 7.87
C VAL A 142 7.62 -4.15 7.91
N ILE A 143 7.22 -4.92 6.91
CA ILE A 143 7.50 -6.34 6.77
C ILE A 143 8.16 -6.52 5.40
N TYR A 144 9.33 -7.17 5.38
CA TYR A 144 10.15 -7.34 4.17
C TYR A 144 10.56 -8.81 3.94
N ASP A 145 9.86 -9.75 4.57
CA ASP A 145 10.19 -11.18 4.55
C ASP A 145 8.93 -12.02 4.32
N ASP A 146 9.02 -13.03 3.45
CA ASP A 146 7.89 -13.83 2.99
C ASP A 146 7.33 -14.73 4.11
N ASP A 147 8.20 -15.35 4.90
CA ASP A 147 7.81 -16.19 6.05
C ASP A 147 7.14 -15.33 7.13
N LEU A 148 7.70 -14.14 7.38
CA LEU A 148 7.09 -13.16 8.28
C LEU A 148 5.73 -12.70 7.76
N THR A 149 5.56 -12.53 6.45
CA THR A 149 4.28 -12.17 5.82
C THR A 149 3.22 -13.25 6.04
N ALA A 150 3.57 -14.54 5.86
CA ALA A 150 2.64 -15.65 6.09
C ALA A 150 2.21 -15.78 7.57
N ALA A 151 3.17 -15.73 8.51
CA ALA A 151 2.88 -15.72 9.95
C ALA A 151 2.03 -14.51 10.34
N PHE A 152 2.23 -13.40 9.66
CA PHE A 152 1.52 -12.17 9.89
C PHE A 152 0.07 -12.22 9.39
N VAL A 153 -0.22 -12.85 8.24
CA VAL A 153 -1.61 -13.09 7.77
C VAL A 153 -2.40 -13.88 8.82
N SER A 154 -1.81 -14.93 9.41
CA SER A 154 -2.45 -15.67 10.52
C SER A 154 -2.76 -14.78 11.73
N THR A 155 -1.91 -13.78 11.98
CA THR A 155 -2.11 -12.82 13.07
C THR A 155 -3.26 -11.84 12.77
N ILE A 156 -3.42 -11.39 11.53
CA ILE A 156 -4.57 -10.57 11.12
C ILE A 156 -5.88 -11.33 11.39
N GLN A 157 -5.95 -12.62 11.03
CA GLN A 157 -7.13 -13.44 11.30
C GLN A 157 -7.48 -13.43 12.79
N LYS A 158 -6.49 -13.56 13.66
CA LYS A 158 -6.67 -13.47 15.12
C LYS A 158 -7.15 -12.08 15.54
N ILE A 159 -6.53 -11.00 15.04
CA ILE A 159 -6.90 -9.62 15.39
C ILE A 159 -8.35 -9.32 14.98
N LEU A 160 -8.76 -9.71 13.78
CA LEU A 160 -10.13 -9.53 13.29
C LEU A 160 -11.15 -10.31 14.14
N ASN A 161 -10.76 -11.42 14.75
CA ASN A 161 -11.61 -12.21 15.64
C ASN A 161 -11.56 -11.77 17.12
N THR A 162 -10.93 -10.64 17.44
CA THR A 162 -10.90 -10.09 18.81
C THR A 162 -11.87 -8.93 18.97
N GLU A 163 -12.47 -8.81 20.15
CA GLU A 163 -13.19 -7.60 20.53
C GLU A 163 -12.25 -6.41 20.81
N PRO A 164 -12.71 -5.16 20.60
CA PRO A 164 -13.94 -4.80 19.90
C PRO A 164 -13.83 -5.11 18.39
N PRO A 165 -14.94 -5.17 17.64
CA PRO A 165 -14.92 -5.39 16.20
C PRO A 165 -13.94 -4.46 15.47
N LYS A 166 -13.19 -5.03 14.52
CA LYS A 166 -12.20 -4.33 13.69
C LYS A 166 -12.67 -4.23 12.24
N THR A 167 -12.17 -3.23 11.54
CA THR A 167 -12.31 -3.10 10.08
C THR A 167 -10.92 -2.97 9.48
N LEU A 168 -10.63 -3.83 8.51
CA LEU A 168 -9.42 -3.84 7.71
C LEU A 168 -9.76 -3.26 6.33
N TYR A 169 -8.96 -2.28 5.91
CA TYR A 169 -8.92 -1.81 4.54
C TYR A 169 -7.65 -2.32 3.88
N MET A 170 -7.77 -2.91 2.69
CA MET A 170 -6.64 -3.44 1.94
C MET A 170 -6.71 -2.93 0.50
N VAL A 171 -5.63 -2.28 0.07
CA VAL A 171 -5.45 -1.89 -1.33
C VAL A 171 -4.46 -2.85 -1.97
N LEU A 172 -4.79 -3.32 -3.18
CA LEU A 172 -3.93 -4.15 -4.00
C LEU A 172 -3.90 -3.59 -5.42
N GLU A 173 -2.75 -3.73 -6.07
CA GLU A 173 -2.62 -3.53 -7.51
C GLU A 173 -2.36 -4.88 -8.17
N LYS A 174 -3.22 -5.28 -9.10
CA LYS A 174 -3.07 -6.57 -9.80
C LYS A 174 -1.85 -6.50 -10.70
N ARG A 175 -0.83 -7.30 -10.38
CA ARG A 175 0.34 -7.47 -11.24
C ARG A 175 0.18 -8.70 -12.11
N TYR A 176 -0.12 -8.46 -13.38
CA TYR A 176 -0.27 -9.52 -14.35
C TYR A 176 1.09 -10.02 -14.82
N VAL A 177 1.27 -11.34 -14.80
CA VAL A 177 2.40 -12.02 -15.41
C VAL A 177 1.86 -13.00 -16.44
N PHE A 178 2.51 -13.06 -17.61
CA PHE A 178 2.21 -14.07 -18.60
C PHE A 178 2.82 -15.39 -18.15
N THR A 179 1.98 -16.42 -18.00
CA THR A 179 2.45 -17.76 -17.64
C THR A 179 2.51 -18.64 -18.87
N ILE A 180 3.66 -19.27 -19.09
CA ILE A 180 3.84 -20.22 -20.20
C ILE A 180 2.99 -21.47 -19.97
N GLU A 181 2.77 -21.85 -18.70
CA GLU A 181 1.99 -23.03 -18.31
C GLU A 181 0.53 -22.95 -18.76
N HIS A 182 -0.10 -21.78 -18.66
CA HIS A 182 -1.49 -21.58 -19.05
C HIS A 182 -1.67 -20.79 -20.34
N LEU A 183 -0.57 -20.31 -20.95
CA LEU A 183 -0.57 -19.39 -22.08
C LEU A 183 -1.50 -18.19 -21.86
N ASP A 184 -1.59 -17.74 -20.60
CA ASP A 184 -2.54 -16.73 -20.15
C ASP A 184 -1.89 -15.72 -19.19
N SER A 185 -2.51 -14.55 -19.10
CA SER A 185 -2.11 -13.48 -18.18
C SER A 185 -2.88 -13.63 -16.87
N VAL A 186 -2.18 -13.97 -15.80
CA VAL A 186 -2.76 -14.15 -14.46
C VAL A 186 -2.19 -13.10 -13.50
N ALA A 187 -2.89 -12.83 -12.40
CA ALA A 187 -2.39 -11.98 -11.32
C ALA A 187 -2.18 -12.82 -10.05
N PRO A 188 -1.05 -13.56 -9.91
CA PRO A 188 -0.92 -14.66 -8.96
C PRO A 188 -1.15 -14.25 -7.50
N CYS A 189 -0.62 -13.09 -7.10
CA CYS A 189 -0.80 -12.58 -5.73
C CYS A 189 -2.28 -12.25 -5.45
N TYR A 190 -2.98 -11.68 -6.42
CA TYR A 190 -4.39 -11.34 -6.28
C TYR A 190 -5.29 -12.58 -6.26
N GLU A 191 -5.03 -13.56 -7.14
CA GLU A 191 -5.76 -14.83 -7.17
C GLU A 191 -5.54 -15.67 -5.92
N THR A 192 -4.30 -15.71 -5.43
CA THR A 192 -3.96 -16.32 -4.13
C THR A 192 -4.72 -15.66 -3.00
N PHE A 193 -4.77 -14.32 -2.98
CA PHE A 193 -5.56 -13.56 -2.01
C PHE A 193 -7.04 -13.94 -2.05
N LEU A 194 -7.67 -14.00 -3.24
CA LEU A 194 -9.07 -14.41 -3.38
C LEU A 194 -9.32 -15.84 -2.87
N THR A 195 -8.40 -16.76 -3.15
CA THR A 195 -8.48 -18.13 -2.65
C THR A 195 -8.39 -18.20 -1.13
N LEU A 196 -7.51 -17.40 -0.52
CA LEU A 196 -7.41 -17.30 0.95
C LEU A 196 -8.69 -16.73 1.56
N LEU A 197 -9.31 -15.72 0.94
CA LEU A 197 -10.60 -15.19 1.39
C LEU A 197 -11.71 -16.24 1.31
N ASP A 198 -11.76 -17.03 0.24
CA ASP A 198 -12.76 -18.08 0.05
C ASP A 198 -12.61 -19.21 1.08
N LYS A 199 -11.36 -19.62 1.36
CA LYS A 199 -11.06 -20.57 2.45
C LYS A 199 -11.55 -20.06 3.81
N VAL A 200 -11.31 -18.79 4.12
CA VAL A 200 -11.80 -18.21 5.39
C VAL A 200 -13.33 -18.19 5.44
N LYS A 201 -14.02 -17.93 4.32
CA LYS A 201 -15.49 -17.98 4.29
C LYS A 201 -16.05 -19.39 4.49
N THR A 202 -15.37 -20.41 3.98
CA THR A 202 -15.87 -21.79 3.94
C THR A 202 -15.48 -22.62 5.17
N GLU A 203 -14.27 -22.46 5.68
CA GLU A 203 -13.72 -23.32 6.74
C GLU A 203 -13.96 -22.77 8.16
N ASN A 204 -14.32 -21.49 8.28
CA ASN A 204 -14.26 -20.77 9.54
C ASN A 204 -15.67 -20.51 10.08
N ALA A 205 -16.30 -21.57 10.62
CA ALA A 205 -17.68 -21.59 11.12
C ALA A 205 -18.01 -20.55 12.21
N HIS A 206 -17.00 -19.88 12.78
CA HIS A 206 -17.13 -18.89 13.86
C HIS A 206 -16.67 -17.48 13.49
N SER A 207 -16.14 -17.24 12.28
CA SER A 207 -15.74 -15.89 11.88
C SER A 207 -16.78 -15.28 10.96
N THR A 208 -17.67 -14.50 11.53
CA THR A 208 -18.66 -13.69 10.80
C THR A 208 -17.94 -12.46 10.23
N TRP A 209 -17.24 -12.61 9.10
CA TRP A 209 -16.62 -11.48 8.42
C TRP A 209 -17.53 -10.94 7.33
N ASN A 210 -17.72 -9.62 7.30
CA ASN A 210 -18.27 -8.94 6.14
C ASN A 210 -17.12 -8.53 5.21
N ILE A 211 -17.07 -9.12 4.02
CA ILE A 211 -16.00 -8.92 3.05
C ILE A 211 -16.61 -8.30 1.80
N GLN A 212 -16.18 -7.09 1.45
CA GLN A 212 -16.67 -6.36 0.29
C GLN A 212 -15.51 -5.70 -0.47
N GLN A 213 -15.55 -5.79 -1.79
CA GLN A 213 -14.74 -4.93 -2.65
C GLN A 213 -15.47 -3.59 -2.78
N LEU A 214 -14.80 -2.50 -2.47
CA LEU A 214 -15.38 -1.16 -2.55
C LEU A 214 -15.17 -0.57 -3.95
N PRO A 215 -16.14 0.22 -4.44
CA PRO A 215 -15.91 1.06 -5.62
C PRO A 215 -14.83 2.11 -5.34
N LEU A 216 -14.22 2.62 -6.42
CA LEU A 216 -13.16 3.65 -6.36
C LEU A 216 -13.68 5.02 -6.82
N ASP A 217 -14.95 5.28 -6.57
CA ASP A 217 -15.74 6.47 -6.91
C ASP A 217 -15.71 7.56 -5.82
N PHE A 218 -14.86 7.41 -4.81
CA PHE A 218 -14.62 8.48 -3.83
C PHE A 218 -13.62 9.52 -4.39
N PRO A 219 -13.49 10.71 -3.78
CA PRO A 219 -12.69 11.77 -4.39
C PRO A 219 -11.20 11.46 -4.40
N LYS A 220 -10.49 12.10 -5.32
CA LYS A 220 -9.03 12.01 -5.45
C LYS A 220 -8.34 13.25 -4.87
N TYR A 221 -7.43 13.06 -3.92
CA TYR A 221 -6.72 14.13 -3.23
C TYR A 221 -5.25 14.18 -3.62
N PHE A 222 -4.63 13.02 -3.86
CA PHE A 222 -3.29 12.90 -4.44
C PHE A 222 -3.34 12.96 -5.97
N THR A 223 -2.25 13.42 -6.59
CA THR A 223 -2.13 13.37 -8.05
C THR A 223 -1.63 11.99 -8.45
N TYR A 224 -2.42 11.19 -9.17
CA TYR A 224 -2.03 9.92 -9.79
C TYR A 224 -3.18 9.38 -10.65
N ASP A 225 -2.93 8.34 -11.42
CA ASP A 225 -3.96 7.64 -12.18
C ASP A 225 -4.51 6.44 -11.42
N ARG A 226 -5.85 6.39 -11.26
CA ARG A 226 -6.55 5.20 -10.75
C ARG A 226 -6.74 4.21 -11.89
N VAL A 227 -5.78 3.31 -12.04
CA VAL A 227 -5.82 2.26 -13.06
C VAL A 227 -6.84 1.17 -12.70
N LYS A 228 -7.37 0.49 -13.73
CA LYS A 228 -8.35 -0.62 -13.57
C LYS A 228 -7.88 -1.79 -12.70
N ASP A 229 -6.56 -1.89 -12.53
CA ASP A 229 -5.90 -2.98 -11.82
C ASP A 229 -5.76 -2.70 -10.32
N LEU A 230 -6.08 -1.48 -9.87
CA LEU A 230 -6.23 -1.16 -8.47
C LEU A 230 -7.56 -1.67 -7.92
N VAL A 231 -7.52 -2.22 -6.72
CA VAL A 231 -8.71 -2.65 -5.98
C VAL A 231 -8.60 -2.25 -4.52
N LEU A 232 -9.75 -1.91 -3.93
CA LEU A 232 -9.89 -1.62 -2.50
C LEU A 232 -10.86 -2.64 -1.89
N TRP A 233 -10.43 -3.30 -0.82
CA TRP A 233 -11.22 -4.25 -0.06
C TRP A 233 -11.47 -3.74 1.35
N LYS A 234 -12.70 -3.90 1.83
CA LYS A 234 -13.11 -3.68 3.21
C LYS A 234 -13.52 -5.01 3.83
N ILE A 235 -12.86 -5.38 4.91
CA ILE A 235 -13.12 -6.59 5.69
C ILE A 235 -13.46 -6.15 7.11
N SER A 236 -14.69 -6.36 7.54
CA SER A 236 -15.15 -6.01 8.89
C SER A 236 -15.50 -7.28 9.65
N SER A 237 -15.04 -7.39 10.89
CA SER A 237 -15.57 -8.40 11.81
C SER A 237 -16.99 -8.02 12.22
N ILE A 238 -17.93 -8.96 12.16
CA ILE A 238 -19.28 -8.77 12.69
C ILE A 238 -19.21 -9.03 14.20
N PRO A 239 -19.76 -8.14 15.04
CA PRO A 239 -19.89 -8.41 16.47
C PRO A 239 -20.73 -9.68 16.69
N ASN A 240 -20.28 -10.55 17.62
CA ASN A 240 -21.08 -11.68 18.08
C ASN A 240 -22.33 -11.21 18.85
#